data_AF-A0A6F8V4C7-F1
#
_entry.id   AF-A0A6F8V4C7-F1
#
_cell.length_a   1.000
_cell.length_b   1.000
_cell.length_c   1.000
_cell.angle_alpha   90.00
_cell.angle_beta   90.00
_cell.angle_gamma   90.00
#
_symmetry.space_group_name_H-M   'P 1'
#
loop_
_entity.id
_entity.type
_entity.pdbx_description
1 polymer ?
#
loop_
_entity_poly.entity_id
_entity_poly.type
_entity_poly.pdbx_seq_one_letter_code
_entity_poly.pdbx_strand_id
1 'polypeptide(L)'
;MQPARSQDRRKPNSKQPRSPSARQASPARTRPIQDFETEILPNLEAARAEWLAKARLVALELVKERGQITSDDVREKCPIPAGVDPRCIGPLFRDPMWELVGYVRSKRKICHHHPIGLWQLKNDQRAKAA
;
A
#
# COMPACT_ATOMS: atom_id res chain seq x y z
N MET A 1 -25.97 -63.35 1.82
CA MET A 1 -24.82 -63.72 0.95
C MET A 1 -24.82 -62.80 -0.26
N GLN A 2 -23.64 -62.34 -0.67
CA GLN A 2 -23.39 -61.16 -1.52
C GLN A 2 -24.00 -61.23 -2.93
N PRO A 3 -24.37 -60.09 -3.56
CA PRO A 3 -24.30 -59.94 -5.00
C PRO A 3 -22.99 -59.30 -5.47
N ALA A 4 -22.54 -59.80 -6.61
CA ALA A 4 -21.26 -59.60 -7.26
C ALA A 4 -20.95 -58.15 -7.65
N ARG A 5 -19.64 -57.84 -7.60
CA ARG A 5 -18.95 -56.66 -8.15
C ARG A 5 -19.48 -56.27 -9.53
N SER A 6 -20.10 -55.10 -9.62
CA SER A 6 -20.42 -54.45 -10.88
C SER A 6 -19.17 -53.80 -11.47
N GLN A 7 -18.98 -54.00 -12.77
CA GLN A 7 -17.71 -53.84 -13.46
C GLN A 7 -17.29 -52.38 -13.70
N ASP A 8 -15.98 -52.22 -13.57
CA ASP A 8 -15.07 -51.14 -13.96
C ASP A 8 -15.49 -50.44 -15.27
N ARG A 9 -16.06 -49.22 -15.16
CA ARG A 9 -16.29 -48.32 -16.32
C ARG A 9 -15.01 -47.53 -16.64
N ARG A 10 -13.99 -48.18 -17.19
CA ARG A 10 -12.90 -47.46 -17.87
C ARG A 10 -13.33 -47.11 -19.29
N LYS A 11 -13.63 -45.82 -19.50
CA LYS A 11 -13.78 -45.24 -20.85
C LYS A 11 -12.49 -45.42 -21.64
N PRO A 12 -12.54 -45.78 -22.93
CA PRO A 12 -11.35 -45.85 -23.77
C PRO A 12 -10.76 -44.45 -23.96
N ASN A 13 -9.49 -44.31 -23.63
CA ASN A 13 -8.71 -43.09 -23.82
C ASN A 13 -8.49 -42.87 -25.33
N SER A 14 -9.27 -41.96 -25.93
CA SER A 14 -9.06 -41.49 -27.29
C SER A 14 -7.73 -40.72 -27.35
N LYS A 15 -6.67 -41.38 -27.81
CA LYS A 15 -5.41 -40.72 -28.16
C LYS A 15 -5.67 -39.73 -29.29
N GLN A 16 -5.97 -38.48 -28.96
CA GLN A 16 -5.84 -37.40 -29.93
C GLN A 16 -4.35 -37.18 -30.21
N PRO A 17 -3.89 -37.14 -31.48
CA PRO A 17 -2.54 -36.72 -31.80
C PRO A 17 -2.38 -35.26 -31.36
N ARG A 18 -1.38 -34.98 -30.53
CA ARG A 18 -1.06 -33.60 -30.14
C ARG A 18 -0.54 -32.89 -31.38
N SER A 19 -1.31 -31.93 -31.91
CA SER A 19 -0.81 -31.00 -32.92
C SER A 19 0.48 -30.36 -32.39
N PRO A 20 1.52 -30.15 -33.21
CA PRO A 20 2.67 -29.37 -32.79
C PRO A 20 2.14 -27.96 -32.46
N SER A 21 2.09 -27.64 -31.18
CA SER A 21 1.70 -26.31 -30.72
C SER A 21 2.65 -25.32 -31.39
N ALA A 22 2.13 -24.57 -32.35
CA ALA A 22 2.83 -23.46 -32.96
C ALA A 22 3.19 -22.53 -31.81
N ARG A 23 4.44 -22.59 -31.37
CA ARG A 23 5.03 -21.67 -30.41
C ARG A 23 5.12 -20.33 -31.14
N GLN A 24 3.99 -19.64 -31.23
CA GLN A 24 3.96 -18.27 -31.70
C GLN A 24 4.87 -17.50 -30.75
N ALA A 25 6.04 -17.08 -31.24
CA ALA A 25 6.89 -16.16 -30.53
C ALA A 25 6.07 -14.90 -30.28
N SER A 26 5.67 -14.69 -29.03
CA SER A 26 5.02 -13.44 -28.65
C SER A 26 5.96 -12.29 -29.04
N PRO A 27 5.48 -11.24 -29.70
CA PRO A 27 6.35 -10.13 -30.08
C PRO A 27 6.99 -9.57 -28.82
N ALA A 28 8.31 -9.35 -28.88
CA ALA A 28 9.04 -8.70 -27.82
C ALA A 28 8.36 -7.36 -27.52
N ARG A 29 7.77 -7.23 -26.33
CA ARG A 29 7.22 -5.97 -25.85
C ARG A 29 8.40 -5.03 -25.62
N THR A 30 8.81 -4.29 -26.65
CA THR A 30 9.73 -3.16 -26.50
C THR A 30 8.96 -2.10 -25.72
N ARG A 31 9.10 -2.10 -24.39
CA ARG A 31 8.71 -0.94 -23.60
C ARG A 31 9.70 0.17 -23.97
N PRO A 32 9.25 1.41 -24.19
CA PRO A 32 10.17 2.53 -24.31
C PRO A 32 11.07 2.53 -23.05
N ILE A 33 12.38 2.62 -23.26
CA ILE A 33 13.35 2.78 -22.18
C ILE A 33 13.11 4.19 -21.65
N GLN A 34 12.29 4.31 -20.61
CA GLN A 34 12.13 5.56 -19.88
C GLN A 34 13.46 5.84 -19.17
N ASP A 35 13.96 7.07 -19.32
CA ASP A 35 15.16 7.49 -18.61
C ASP A 35 14.82 7.66 -17.13
N PHE A 36 15.46 6.83 -16.31
CA PHE A 36 15.21 6.78 -14.88
C PHE A 36 15.56 8.11 -14.21
N GLU A 37 16.66 8.75 -14.62
CA GLU A 37 17.19 9.94 -13.98
C GLU A 37 16.46 11.20 -14.46
N THR A 38 16.16 11.28 -15.76
CA THR A 38 15.62 12.49 -16.38
C THR A 38 14.10 12.60 -16.25
N GLU A 39 13.37 11.48 -16.31
CA GLU A 39 11.91 11.49 -16.41
C GLU A 39 11.22 10.83 -15.23
N ILE A 40 11.69 9.65 -14.79
CA ILE A 40 11.01 8.87 -13.76
C ILE A 40 11.21 9.50 -12.38
N LEU A 41 12.46 9.75 -12.00
CA LEU A 41 12.79 10.24 -10.66
C LEU A 41 12.14 11.61 -10.37
N PRO A 42 12.21 12.63 -11.25
CA PRO A 42 11.60 13.93 -10.96
C PRO A 42 10.08 13.86 -10.85
N ASN A 43 9.41 13.05 -11.68
CA ASN A 43 7.96 12.87 -11.62
C ASN A 43 7.51 12.19 -10.31
N LEU A 44 8.27 11.19 -9.84
CA LEU A 44 8.01 10.54 -8.56
C LEU A 44 8.22 11.50 -7.38
N GLU A 45 9.27 12.33 -7.44
CA GLU A 45 9.55 13.34 -6.42
C GLU A 45 8.48 14.44 -6.39
N ALA A 46 8.05 14.93 -7.54
CA ALA A 46 6.99 15.95 -7.65
C ALA A 46 5.64 15.42 -7.13
N ALA A 47 5.20 14.24 -7.59
CA ALA A 47 3.95 13.63 -7.13
C ALA A 47 3.98 13.34 -5.62
N ARG A 48 5.14 12.93 -5.10
CA ARG A 48 5.37 12.75 -3.66
C ARG A 48 5.29 14.07 -2.90
N ALA A 49 5.91 15.14 -3.42
CA ALA A 49 5.92 16.45 -2.77
C ALA A 49 4.51 17.06 -2.70
N GLU A 50 3.73 16.98 -3.77
CA GLU A 50 2.34 17.44 -3.80
C GLU A 50 1.47 16.69 -2.79
N TRP A 51 1.60 15.36 -2.77
CA TRP A 51 0.86 14.55 -1.80
C TRP A 51 1.27 14.87 -0.37
N LEU A 52 2.58 15.02 -0.11
CA LEU A 52 3.10 15.39 1.21
C LEU A 52 2.56 16.73 1.69
N ALA A 53 2.47 17.74 0.83
CA ALA A 53 1.90 19.04 1.18
C ALA A 53 0.43 18.91 1.60
N LYS A 54 -0.38 18.16 0.84
CA LYS A 54 -1.78 17.88 1.17
C LYS A 54 -1.92 17.09 2.48
N ALA A 55 -1.10 16.06 2.65
CA ALA A 55 -1.10 15.23 3.85
C ALA A 55 -0.72 16.04 5.10
N ARG A 56 0.22 16.99 5.00
CA ARG A 56 0.58 17.90 6.09
C ARG A 56 -0.58 18.78 6.53
N LEU A 57 -1.32 19.36 5.58
CA LEU A 57 -2.51 20.16 5.89
C LEU A 57 -3.56 19.32 6.62
N VAL A 58 -3.84 18.12 6.10
CA VAL A 58 -4.79 17.18 6.71
C VAL A 58 -4.35 16.76 8.12
N ALA A 59 -3.06 16.50 8.34
CA ALA A 59 -2.52 16.18 9.66
C ALA A 59 -2.74 17.33 10.65
N LEU A 60 -2.51 18.58 10.22
CA LEU A 60 -2.73 19.76 11.05
C LEU A 60 -4.21 19.98 11.39
N GLU A 61 -5.13 19.66 10.49
CA GLU A 61 -6.57 19.71 10.78
C GLU A 61 -6.96 18.64 11.79
N LEU A 62 -6.55 17.38 11.55
CA LEU A 62 -6.89 16.26 12.41
C LEU A 62 -6.35 16.44 13.84
N VAL A 63 -5.13 16.97 13.98
CA VAL A 63 -4.54 17.19 15.31
C VAL A 63 -5.24 18.35 16.04
N LYS A 64 -5.72 19.38 15.33
CA LYS A 64 -6.52 20.46 15.96
C LYS A 64 -7.87 19.95 16.46
N GLU A 65 -8.48 19.00 15.74
CA GLU A 65 -9.75 18.38 16.12
C GLU A 65 -9.60 17.40 17.29
N ARG A 66 -8.58 16.53 17.25
CA ARG A 66 -8.45 15.36 18.15
C ARG A 66 -7.34 15.47 19.19
N GLY A 67 -6.43 16.43 19.06
CA GLY A 67 -5.22 16.57 19.88
C GLY A 67 -4.09 15.61 19.50
N GLN A 68 -4.41 14.35 19.23
CA GLN A 68 -3.45 13.30 18.87
C GLN A 68 -3.86 12.58 17.59
N ILE A 69 -2.88 12.25 16.75
CA ILE A 69 -3.10 11.61 15.45
C ILE A 69 -2.05 10.56 15.15
N THR A 70 -2.41 9.63 14.27
CA THR A 70 -1.49 8.61 13.75
C THR A 70 -1.33 8.72 12.24
N SER A 71 -0.33 8.02 11.69
CA SER A 71 -0.16 7.89 10.23
C SER A 71 -1.37 7.24 9.56
N ASP A 72 -2.09 6.35 10.26
CA ASP A 72 -3.29 5.71 9.71
C ASP A 72 -4.43 6.71 9.56
N ASP A 73 -4.64 7.61 10.53
CA ASP A 73 -5.70 8.63 10.46
C ASP A 73 -5.50 9.59 9.27
N VAL A 74 -4.24 9.98 9.02
CA VAL A 74 -3.91 10.82 7.86
C VAL A 74 -4.15 10.06 6.55
N ARG A 75 -3.79 8.77 6.51
CA ARG A 75 -3.97 7.94 5.32
C ARG A 75 -5.44 7.64 5.01
N GLU A 76 -6.30 7.62 6.03
CA GLU A 76 -7.75 7.48 5.90
C GLU A 76 -8.38 8.72 5.24
N LYS A 77 -7.94 9.92 5.65
CA LYS A 77 -8.48 11.19 5.12
C LYS A 77 -7.77 11.64 3.83
N CYS A 78 -6.49 11.28 3.64
CA CYS A 78 -5.68 11.58 2.48
C CYS A 78 -5.00 10.29 1.96
N PRO A 79 -5.71 9.47 1.16
CA PRO A 79 -5.15 8.24 0.63
C PRO A 79 -3.95 8.53 -0.29
N ILE A 80 -2.96 7.63 -0.27
CA ILE A 80 -1.77 7.72 -1.11
C ILE A 80 -2.19 7.35 -2.55
N PRO A 81 -1.95 8.22 -3.55
CA PRO A 81 -2.33 7.95 -4.93
C PRO A 81 -1.55 6.76 -5.50
N ALA A 82 -2.15 6.07 -6.47
CA ALA A 82 -1.50 4.96 -7.15
C ALA A 82 -0.20 5.43 -7.83
N GLY A 83 0.89 4.69 -7.63
CA GLY A 83 2.20 5.02 -8.18
C GLY A 83 3.12 5.80 -7.24
N VAL A 84 2.62 6.32 -6.11
CA VAL A 84 3.45 6.93 -5.07
C VAL A 84 3.83 5.88 -4.01
N ASP A 85 5.12 5.83 -3.65
CA ASP A 85 5.62 4.90 -2.62
C ASP A 85 4.94 5.18 -1.26
N PRO A 86 4.26 4.19 -0.63
CA PRO A 86 3.63 4.36 0.66
C PRO A 86 4.54 4.85 1.80
N ARG A 87 5.86 4.68 1.67
CA ARG A 87 6.88 5.16 2.61
C ARG A 87 7.01 6.69 2.60
N CYS A 88 6.37 7.39 1.65
CA CYS A 88 6.25 8.84 1.65
C CYS A 88 5.55 9.39 2.90
N ILE A 89 4.85 8.56 3.68
CA ILE A 89 4.17 8.99 4.90
C ILE A 89 5.12 9.30 6.07
N GLY A 90 6.29 8.67 6.13
CA GLY A 90 7.25 8.86 7.22
C GLY A 90 7.71 10.31 7.41
N PRO A 91 8.09 11.03 6.33
CA PRO A 91 8.45 12.45 6.38
C PRO A 91 7.38 13.40 6.95
N LEU A 92 6.12 12.98 7.03
CA LEU A 92 5.01 13.81 7.51
C LEU A 92 5.27 14.36 8.92
N PHE A 93 5.81 13.54 9.81
CA PHE A 93 6.08 13.86 11.22
C PHE A 93 7.54 14.21 11.48
N ARG A 94 8.33 14.47 10.43
CA ARG A 94 9.75 14.83 10.57
C ARG A 94 9.93 16.27 11.06
N ASP A 95 8.93 17.12 10.88
CA ASP A 95 8.99 18.51 11.30
C ASP A 95 9.05 18.62 12.83
N PRO A 96 9.91 19.50 13.39
CA PRO A 96 10.19 19.55 14.82
C PRO A 96 9.01 20.03 15.68
N MET A 97 7.92 20.48 15.06
CA MET A 97 6.67 20.85 15.71
C MET A 97 5.89 19.65 16.24
N TRP A 98 6.15 18.46 15.70
CA TRP A 98 5.52 17.22 16.15
C TRP A 98 6.26 16.63 17.33
N GLU A 99 5.49 16.04 18.24
CA GLU A 99 5.98 15.27 19.38
C GLU A 99 5.40 13.87 19.32
N LEU A 100 6.28 12.88 19.44
CA LEU A 100 5.88 11.49 19.55
C LEU A 100 5.49 11.21 21.01
N VAL A 101 4.21 10.98 21.24
CA VAL A 101 3.63 10.74 22.57
C VAL A 101 3.71 9.26 22.94
N GLY A 102 3.64 8.38 21.94
CA GLY A 102 3.68 6.95 22.15
C GLY A 102 3.48 6.15 20.87
N TYR A 103 3.12 4.89 21.02
CA TYR A 103 2.87 3.98 19.91
C TYR A 103 1.53 3.28 20.09
N VAL A 104 0.80 3.13 18.99
CA VAL A 104 -0.45 2.37 18.93
C VAL A 104 -0.36 1.33 17.82
N ARG A 105 -1.19 0.28 17.87
CA ARG A 105 -1.23 -0.69 16.77
C ARG A 105 -1.98 -0.12 15.57
N SER A 106 -1.44 -0.32 14.37
CA SER A 106 -2.10 0.04 13.11
C SER A 106 -3.46 -0.65 13.00
N LYS A 107 -4.46 0.10 12.51
CA LYS A 107 -5.81 -0.42 12.24
C LYS A 107 -5.85 -1.24 10.94
N ARG A 108 -4.84 -1.06 10.08
CA ARG A 108 -4.77 -1.71 8.77
C ARG A 108 -4.37 -3.18 8.88
N LYS A 109 -5.23 -4.07 8.37
CA LYS A 109 -4.98 -5.52 8.28
C LYS A 109 -3.71 -5.88 7.50
N ILE A 110 -3.43 -5.11 6.44
CA ILE A 110 -2.25 -5.32 5.57
C ILE A 110 -0.95 -5.13 6.34
N CYS A 111 -0.94 -4.30 7.37
CA CYS A 111 0.23 -3.99 8.17
C CYS A 111 0.33 -4.87 9.42
N HIS A 112 -0.38 -6.02 9.49
CA HIS A 112 -0.31 -6.98 10.61
C HIS A 112 -0.35 -6.34 12.01
N HIS A 113 -1.06 -5.22 12.15
CA HIS A 113 -1.11 -4.44 13.40
C HIS A 113 0.25 -3.99 13.94
N HIS A 114 1.23 -3.74 13.06
CA HIS A 114 2.52 -3.14 13.42
C HIS A 114 2.32 -1.86 14.27
N PRO A 115 3.24 -1.59 15.23
CA PRO A 115 3.19 -0.37 16.02
C PRO A 115 3.45 0.84 15.11
N ILE A 116 2.60 1.86 15.24
CA ILE A 116 2.70 3.16 14.57
C ILE A 116 2.75 4.26 15.63
N GLY A 117 3.46 5.35 15.32
CA GLY A 117 3.61 6.47 16.22
C GLY A 117 2.29 7.23 16.42
N LEU A 118 2.05 7.64 17.66
CA LEU A 118 1.01 8.56 18.07
C LEU A 118 1.64 9.94 18.28
N TRP A 119 1.18 10.92 17.51
CA TRP A 119 1.80 12.24 17.40
C TRP A 119 0.86 13.35 17.87
N GLN A 120 1.44 14.37 18.50
CA GLN A 120 0.76 15.60 18.88
C GLN A 120 1.59 16.83 18.49
N LEU A 121 1.01 18.02 18.60
CA LEU A 121 1.75 19.28 18.46
C LEU A 121 2.43 19.66 19.78
N LYS A 122 3.74 19.96 19.76
CA LYS A 122 4.52 20.33 20.96
C LYS A 122 3.95 21.49 21.78
N ASN A 123 3.25 22.40 21.13
CA ASN A 123 2.71 23.62 21.76
C ASN A 123 1.20 23.54 21.98
N ASP A 124 0.58 22.36 21.84
CA ASP A 124 -0.85 22.22 22.10
C ASP A 124 -1.12 22.22 23.60
N GLN A 125 -1.61 23.37 24.08
CA GLN A 125 -1.92 23.62 25.50
C GLN A 125 -3.01 22.67 26.05
N ARG A 126 -3.74 21.94 25.18
CA ARG A 126 -4.74 20.94 25.59
C ARG A 126 -4.10 19.69 26.21
N ALA A 127 -2.90 19.30 25.78
CA ALA A 127 -2.20 18.13 26.32
C ALA A 127 -1.64 18.36 27.74
N LYS A 128 -1.52 19.62 28.19
CA LYS A 128 -1.08 19.99 29.55
C LYS A 128 -2.22 20.03 30.59
N ALA A 129 -3.48 19.96 30.15
CA ALA A 129 -4.66 20.15 31.00
C ALA A 129 -5.45 18.86 31.28
N ALA A 130 -4.97 17.71 30.81
CA ALA A 130 -5.52 16.38 31.07
C ALA A 130 -4.54 15.56 31.92
#